data_AF-A0A1X4I1Q2-F1
#
_entry.id   AF-A0A1X4I1Q2-F1
#
_cell.length_a   1.000
_cell.length_b   1.000
_cell.length_c   1.000
_cell.angle_alpha   90.00
_cell.angle_beta   90.00
_cell.angle_gamma   90.00
#
_symmetry.space_group_name_H-M   'P 1'
#
loop_
_entity.id
_entity.type
_entity.pdbx_description
1 polymer ?
#
loop_
_entity_poly.entity_id
_entity_poly.type
_entity_poly.pdbx_seq_one_letter_code
_entity_poly.pdbx_strand_id
1 'polypeptide(L)'
;MTDQAVDPDGVRLLRDVADEGRFLGRTRELKELRADIERAGLDTLSGRKAPRARVLLIAGRPGSGRSALAGELVRQVADRYPDGVLRARLSEPDGTRVPVERVARE
;
A
#
# COMPACT_ATOMS: atom_id res chain seq x y z
N MET A 1 8.13 -31.13 24.77
CA MET A 1 9.16 -30.11 24.47
C MET A 1 9.49 -30.27 23.00
N THR A 2 8.79 -29.53 22.14
CA THR A 2 9.01 -29.57 20.69
C THR A 2 9.57 -28.21 20.29
N ASP A 3 10.82 -28.26 19.87
CA ASP A 3 11.59 -27.18 19.26
C ASP A 3 10.96 -26.87 17.90
N GLN A 4 10.24 -25.76 17.81
CA GLN A 4 9.65 -25.29 16.56
C GLN A 4 10.62 -24.29 15.94
N ALA A 5 11.47 -24.80 15.05
CA ALA A 5 12.30 -23.97 14.19
C ALA A 5 11.41 -23.04 13.36
N VAL A 6 11.60 -21.74 13.54
CA VAL A 6 10.94 -20.70 12.75
C VAL A 6 11.78 -20.51 11.49
N ASP A 7 11.20 -20.88 10.36
CA ASP A 7 11.74 -20.63 9.02
C ASP A 7 11.83 -19.11 8.75
N PRO A 8 13.03 -18.54 8.51
CA PRO A 8 13.19 -17.11 8.24
C PRO A 8 12.78 -16.70 6.81
N ASP A 9 12.42 -17.64 5.93
CA ASP A 9 12.14 -17.37 4.51
C ASP A 9 10.75 -16.73 4.24
N GLY A 10 9.99 -16.42 5.29
CA GLY A 10 8.63 -15.88 5.20
C GLY A 10 8.52 -14.41 4.77
N VAL A 11 9.61 -13.64 4.78
CA VAL A 11 9.58 -12.23 4.34
C VAL A 11 9.72 -12.17 2.83
N ARG A 12 8.61 -12.38 2.11
CA ARG A 12 8.55 -12.07 0.68
C ARG A 12 8.65 -10.56 0.49
N LEU A 13 9.88 -10.08 0.22
CA LEU A 13 10.11 -8.73 -0.25
C LEU A 13 9.20 -8.44 -1.46
N LEU A 14 8.48 -7.32 -1.40
CA LEU A 14 7.40 -6.90 -2.30
C LEU A 14 7.74 -6.85 -3.81
N ARG A 15 8.99 -7.11 -4.17
CA ARG A 15 9.44 -7.25 -5.56
C ARG A 15 8.75 -8.42 -6.27
N ASP A 16 8.31 -9.44 -5.52
CA ASP A 16 7.95 -10.74 -6.07
C ASP A 16 6.45 -10.94 -6.36
N VAL A 17 5.58 -9.97 -6.01
CA VAL A 17 4.12 -10.05 -6.22
C VAL A 17 3.61 -8.93 -7.12
N ALA A 18 4.51 -8.25 -7.83
CA ALA A 18 4.12 -7.38 -8.93
C ALA A 18 3.65 -8.27 -10.08
N ASP A 19 2.34 -8.48 -10.14
CA ASP A 19 1.58 -9.05 -11.25
C ASP A 19 2.28 -8.72 -12.58
N GLU A 20 2.72 -9.74 -13.32
CA GLU A 20 3.51 -9.63 -14.57
C GLU A 20 2.74 -8.94 -15.72
N GLY A 21 1.49 -8.52 -15.47
CA GLY A 21 0.68 -7.72 -16.36
C GLY A 21 1.17 -6.28 -16.49
N ARG A 22 1.18 -5.76 -17.72
CA ARG A 22 1.44 -4.34 -17.97
C ARG A 22 0.28 -3.50 -17.43
N PHE A 23 0.56 -2.52 -16.57
CA PHE A 23 -0.41 -1.51 -16.18
C PHE A 23 -0.57 -0.49 -17.32
N LEU A 24 -1.81 -0.31 -17.81
CA LEU A 24 -2.10 0.55 -18.96
C LEU A 24 -3.12 1.64 -18.59
N GLY A 25 -2.91 2.84 -19.15
CA GLY A 25 -3.80 3.99 -18.94
C GLY A 25 -3.72 4.57 -17.52
N ARG A 26 -4.78 5.31 -17.11
CA ARG A 26 -4.95 5.86 -15.75
C ARG A 26 -3.83 6.81 -15.30
N THR A 27 -3.11 7.40 -16.25
CA THR A 27 -1.98 8.31 -15.99
C THR A 27 -2.41 9.57 -15.27
N ARG A 28 -3.63 10.05 -15.52
CA ARG A 28 -4.23 11.18 -14.81
C ARG A 28 -4.39 10.87 -13.33
N GLU A 29 -5.02 9.75 -13.00
CA GLU A 29 -5.25 9.33 -11.62
C GLU A 29 -3.94 9.10 -10.86
N LEU A 30 -2.94 8.48 -11.49
CA LEU A 30 -1.60 8.33 -10.90
C LEU A 30 -0.93 9.68 -10.62
N LYS A 31 -1.03 10.62 -11.57
CA LYS A 31 -0.48 11.96 -11.40
C LYS A 31 -1.14 12.69 -10.23
N GLU A 32 -2.46 12.62 -10.11
CA GLU A 32 -3.24 13.22 -9.02
C GLU A 32 -2.84 12.60 -7.67
N LEU A 33 -2.81 11.27 -7.57
CA LEU A 33 -2.40 10.57 -6.34
C LEU A 33 -0.96 10.90 -5.91
N ARG A 34 -0.02 10.98 -6.85
CA ARG A 34 1.36 11.41 -6.55
C ARG A 34 1.40 12.86 -6.06
N ALA A 35 0.65 13.75 -6.69
CA ALA A 35 0.58 15.15 -6.26
C ALA A 35 0.03 15.29 -4.82
N ASP A 36 -0.92 14.45 -4.43
CA ASP A 36 -1.46 14.44 -3.06
C ASP A 36 -0.44 13.97 -2.01
N ILE A 37 0.47 13.06 -2.37
CA ILE A 37 1.61 12.68 -1.50
C ILE A 37 2.52 13.87 -1.25
N GLU A 38 2.86 14.62 -2.31
CA GLU A 38 3.77 15.77 -2.22
C GLU A 38 3.12 17.00 -1.55
N ARG A 39 1.78 17.09 -1.57
CA ARG A 39 1.07 18.28 -1.09
C ARG A 39 1.37 18.54 0.37
N ALA A 40 1.54 19.80 0.77
CA ALA A 40 1.64 20.19 2.17
C ALA A 40 0.47 19.61 3.00
N GLY A 41 0.80 19.05 4.17
CA GLY A 41 -0.18 18.39 5.02
C GLY A 41 -1.06 19.38 5.73
N LEU A 42 -2.25 18.94 6.16
CA LEU A 42 -3.16 19.82 6.90
C LEU A 42 -2.49 20.37 8.16
N ASP A 43 -1.66 19.56 8.83
CA ASP A 43 -0.88 19.99 9.98
C ASP A 43 0.14 21.07 9.62
N THR A 44 0.88 20.89 8.52
CA THR A 44 1.82 21.89 7.97
C THR A 44 1.11 23.20 7.63
N LEU A 45 -0.06 23.13 6.99
CA LEU A 45 -0.88 24.29 6.65
C LEU A 45 -1.45 24.98 7.89
N SER A 46 -1.71 24.24 8.97
CA SER A 46 -2.18 24.76 10.27
C SER A 46 -1.05 25.19 11.22
N GLY A 47 0.20 25.26 10.76
CA GLY A 47 1.35 25.68 11.55
C GLY A 47 1.87 24.64 12.57
N ARG A 48 1.31 23.42 12.56
CA ARG A 48 1.78 22.31 13.41
C ARG A 48 2.96 21.61 12.76
N LYS A 49 4.07 21.50 13.49
CA LYS A 49 5.36 20.99 12.99
C LYS A 49 5.53 19.47 13.02
N ALA A 50 4.63 18.73 13.66
CA ALA A 50 4.78 17.28 13.77
C ALA A 50 4.45 16.61 12.42
N PRO A 51 5.36 15.80 11.83
CA PRO A 51 5.05 15.04 10.63
C PRO A 51 3.97 14.01 10.96
N ARG A 52 2.89 13.99 10.17
CA ARG A 52 1.82 13.00 10.29
C ARG A 52 1.65 12.20 9.01
N ALA A 53 1.22 10.95 9.20
CA ALA A 53 0.93 10.02 8.11
C ALA A 53 -0.14 10.59 7.17
N ARG A 54 -0.01 10.27 5.88
CA ARG A 54 -1.01 10.59 4.86
C ARG A 54 -1.89 9.39 4.59
N VAL A 55 -3.18 9.65 4.39
CA VAL A 55 -4.17 8.65 4.01
C VAL A 55 -4.75 9.06 2.66
N LEU A 56 -4.63 8.18 1.67
CA LEU A 56 -5.22 8.35 0.33
C LEU A 56 -6.35 7.33 0.16
N LEU A 57 -7.48 7.75 -0.43
CA LEU A 57 -8.62 6.88 -0.71
C LEU A 57 -8.77 6.66 -2.22
N ILE A 58 -8.71 5.41 -2.65
CA ILE A 58 -9.04 5.01 -4.03
C ILE A 58 -10.41 4.35 -4.02
N ALA A 59 -11.44 5.11 -4.43
CA ALA A 59 -12.81 4.64 -4.55
C ALA A 59 -13.17 4.34 -6.01
N GLY A 60 -14.16 3.47 -6.22
CA GLY A 60 -14.57 3.03 -7.56
C GLY A 60 -15.36 1.72 -7.54
N ARG A 61 -15.95 1.37 -8.68
CA ARG A 61 -16.79 0.17 -8.84
C ARG A 61 -15.97 -1.12 -8.61
N PRO A 62 -16.61 -2.23 -8.19
CA PRO A 62 -15.99 -3.54 -8.23
C PRO A 62 -15.39 -3.83 -9.62
N GLY A 63 -14.20 -4.43 -9.66
CA GLY A 63 -13.50 -4.75 -10.92
C GLY A 63 -12.87 -3.56 -11.65
N SER A 64 -12.97 -2.31 -11.16
CA SER A 64 -12.41 -1.15 -11.87
C SER A 64 -10.87 -1.01 -11.78
N GLY A 65 -10.16 -2.04 -11.31
CA GLY A 65 -8.70 -2.01 -11.17
C GLY A 65 -8.16 -1.15 -10.01
N ARG A 66 -8.95 -0.87 -8.96
CA ARG A 66 -8.51 -0.06 -7.80
C ARG A 66 -7.23 -0.58 -7.15
N SER A 67 -7.16 -1.89 -6.93
CA SER A 67 -5.99 -2.53 -6.33
C SER A 67 -4.77 -2.48 -7.25
N ALA A 68 -4.98 -2.59 -8.57
CA ALA A 68 -3.90 -2.46 -9.55
C ALA A 68 -3.36 -1.01 -9.59
N LEU A 69 -4.24 -0.01 -9.55
CA LEU A 69 -3.85 1.40 -9.45
C LEU A 69 -3.04 1.70 -8.18
N ALA A 70 -3.45 1.13 -7.05
CA ALA A 70 -2.71 1.26 -5.79
C ALA A 70 -1.32 0.60 -5.88
N GLY A 71 -1.22 -0.60 -6.45
CA GLY A 71 0.05 -1.30 -6.65
C GLY A 71 1.00 -0.55 -7.60
N GLU A 72 0.46 0.03 -8.68
CA GLU A 72 1.22 0.88 -9.60
C GLU A 72 1.75 2.13 -8.90
N LEU A 73 0.91 2.84 -8.13
CA LEU A 73 1.33 4.00 -7.36
C LEU A 73 2.48 3.65 -6.42
N VAL A 74 2.33 2.56 -5.66
CA VAL A 74 3.36 2.04 -4.74
C VAL A 74 4.67 1.79 -5.49
N ARG A 75 4.62 1.09 -6.62
CA ARG A 75 5.83 0.79 -7.41
C ARG A 75 6.53 2.06 -7.89
N GLN A 76 5.79 3.12 -8.23
CA GLN A 76 6.34 4.39 -8.69
C GLN A 76 6.94 5.27 -7.58
N VAL A 77 6.62 5.01 -6.31
CA VAL A 77 7.12 5.83 -5.20
C VAL A 77 8.03 5.08 -4.24
N ALA A 78 8.13 3.75 -4.35
CA ALA A 78 8.85 2.89 -3.41
C ALA A 78 10.32 3.27 -3.23
N ASP A 79 10.99 3.74 -4.28
CA ASP A 79 12.38 4.20 -4.24
C ASP A 79 12.61 5.41 -3.32
N ARG A 80 11.54 6.16 -2.99
CA ARG A 80 11.58 7.32 -2.10
C ARG A 80 11.38 6.97 -0.62
N TYR A 81 11.06 5.71 -0.31
CA TYR A 81 10.83 5.22 1.04
C TYR A 81 11.92 4.18 1.37
N PRO A 82 13.06 4.59 1.97
CA PRO A 82 14.20 3.70 2.19
C PRO A 82 13.91 2.54 3.13
N ASP A 83 12.94 2.73 4.04
CA ASP A 83 12.46 1.70 4.97
C ASP A 83 11.56 0.65 4.29
N GLY A 84 11.27 0.85 3.00
CA GLY A 84 10.49 -0.07 2.18
C GLY A 84 8.99 0.18 2.21
N VAL A 85 8.24 -0.82 1.77
CA VAL A 85 6.78 -0.77 1.63
C VAL A 85 6.19 -1.98 2.34
N LEU A 86 5.14 -1.74 3.13
CA LEU A 86 4.31 -2.78 3.73
C LEU A 86 2.94 -2.83 3.03
N ARG A 87 2.42 -4.03 2.82
CA ARG A 87 1.09 -4.27 2.27
C ARG A 87 0.41 -5.33 3.12
N ALA A 88 -0.75 -5.00 3.66
CA ALA A 88 -1.57 -5.94 4.40
C ALA A 88 -2.99 -5.97 3.84
N ARG A 89 -3.61 -7.14 3.85
CA ARG A 89 -5.00 -7.30 3.39
C ARG A 89 -5.97 -7.18 4.56
N LEU A 90 -6.86 -6.18 4.50
CA LEU A 90 -7.84 -5.93 5.56
C LEU A 90 -9.20 -6.60 5.33
N SER A 91 -9.46 -7.07 4.10
CA SER A 91 -10.70 -7.74 3.73
C SER A 91 -10.49 -8.74 2.60
N GLU A 92 -11.20 -9.85 2.67
CA GLU A 92 -11.29 -10.89 1.65
C GLU A 92 -12.06 -10.39 0.41
N PRO A 93 -12.02 -11.09 -0.76
CA PRO A 93 -12.61 -10.56 -1.98
C PRO A 93 -14.15 -10.48 -1.90
N ASP A 94 -14.74 -11.31 -1.04
CA ASP A 94 -16.15 -11.34 -0.68
C ASP A 94 -16.55 -10.22 0.31
N GLY A 95 -15.59 -9.43 0.80
CA GLY A 95 -15.80 -8.37 1.78
C GLY A 95 -15.69 -8.81 3.24
N THR A 96 -15.42 -10.09 3.52
CA THR A 96 -15.20 -10.59 4.88
C THR A 96 -13.98 -9.92 5.49
N ARG A 97 -14.09 -9.42 6.73
CA ARG A 97 -12.97 -8.74 7.42
C ARG A 97 -11.91 -9.75 7.84
N VAL A 98 -10.63 -9.39 7.67
CA VAL A 98 -9.51 -10.18 8.17
C VAL A 98 -9.25 -9.83 9.65
N PRO A 99 -9.12 -10.81 10.57
CA PRO A 99 -8.79 -10.54 11.98
C PRO A 99 -7.46 -9.79 12.13
N VAL A 100 -7.40 -8.83 13.06
CA VAL A 100 -6.23 -7.95 13.23
C VAL A 100 -4.97 -8.73 13.57
N GLU A 101 -5.08 -9.79 14.37
CA GLU A 101 -3.95 -10.64 14.77
C GLU A 101 -3.34 -11.36 13.56
N ARG A 102 -4.13 -11.61 12.52
CA ARG A 102 -3.64 -12.16 11.25
C ARG A 102 -2.98 -11.07 10.41
N VAL A 103 -3.63 -9.91 10.27
CA VAL A 103 -3.08 -8.75 9.53
C VAL A 103 -1.72 -8.33 10.08
N ALA A 104 -1.55 -8.31 11.40
CA ALA A 104 -0.33 -7.86 12.05
C ALA A 104 0.89 -8.81 11.87
N ARG A 105 0.69 -9.99 11.28
CA ARG A 105 1.75 -10.98 11.02
C ARG A 105 2.21 -11.00 9.56
N GLU A 106 1.51 -10.30 8.67
CA GLU A 106 1.93 -10.07 7.27
C GLU A 106 2.98 -8.96 7.20
#